data_AF-A0A1F6FGX7-F1
#
_entry.id   AF-A0A1F6FGX7-F1
#
_cell.length_a   1.000
_cell.length_b   1.000
_cell.length_c   1.000
_cell.angle_alpha   90.00
_cell.angle_beta   90.00
_cell.angle_gamma   90.00
#
_symmetry.space_group_name_H-M   'P 1'
#
loop_
_entity.id
_entity.type
_entity.pdbx_description
1 polymer ?
#
loop_
_entity_poly.entity_id
_entity_poly.type
_entity_poly.pdbx_seq_one_letter_code
_entity_poly.pdbx_strand_id
1 'polypeptide(L)'
;MNLLFWGLTVGVIGKILVAIGIIKVHHIMALERSIDAKVIRSFAFEKTLTYLGIIFIVVGYLMELYFYGAITMLTCHGTDCIQTASAVLSQ
;
A
#
# COMPACT_ATOMS: atom_id res chain seq x y z
N MET A 1 19.71 -8.37 -2.57
CA MET A 1 18.43 -8.31 -1.83
C MET A 1 17.31 -8.54 -2.82
N ASN A 2 16.30 -9.35 -2.48
CA ASN A 2 15.25 -9.76 -3.43
C ASN A 2 14.18 -8.69 -3.65
N LEU A 3 13.52 -8.71 -4.80
CA LEU A 3 12.42 -7.80 -5.13
C LEU A 3 11.25 -7.92 -4.12
N LEU A 4 11.00 -9.15 -3.64
CA LEU A 4 10.02 -9.43 -2.59
C LEU A 4 10.30 -8.65 -1.29
N PHE A 5 11.56 -8.58 -0.88
CA PHE A 5 11.96 -7.84 0.33
C PHE A 5 11.62 -6.36 0.19
N TRP A 6 11.89 -5.77 -0.98
CA TRP A 6 11.55 -4.37 -1.26
C TRP A 6 10.03 -4.16 -1.34
N GLY A 7 9.30 -5.06 -1.99
CA GLY A 7 7.82 -5.02 -2.06
C GLY A 7 7.17 -5.01 -0.68
N LEU A 8 7.57 -5.95 0.19
CA LEU A 8 7.11 -6.05 1.57
C LEU A 8 7.48 -4.78 2.36
N THR A 9 8.72 -4.31 2.24
CA THR A 9 9.20 -3.16 3.00
C THR A 9 8.46 -1.87 2.61
N VAL A 10 8.34 -1.60 1.32
CA VAL A 10 7.61 -0.42 0.80
C VAL A 10 6.13 -0.52 1.18
N GLY A 11 5.53 -1.71 1.10
CA GLY A 11 4.14 -1.95 1.51
C GLY A 11 3.90 -1.71 3.01
N VAL A 12 4.81 -2.15 3.88
CA VAL A 12 4.75 -1.92 5.33
C VAL A 12 4.89 -0.43 5.64
N ILE A 13 5.85 0.26 5.02
CA ILE A 13 6.04 1.71 5.19
C ILE A 13 4.77 2.47 4.79
N GLY A 14 4.16 2.10 3.65
CA GLY A 14 2.92 2.71 3.19
C GLY A 14 1.76 2.55 4.18
N LYS A 15 1.58 1.35 4.76
CA LYS A 15 0.55 1.08 5.79
C LYS A 15 0.77 1.94 7.05
N ILE A 16 2.02 2.06 7.49
CA ILE A 16 2.39 2.88 8.66
C ILE A 16 2.07 4.36 8.41
N LEU A 17 2.40 4.89 7.23
CA LEU A 17 2.06 6.28 6.84
C LEU A 17 0.55 6.54 6.91
N VAL A 18 -0.26 5.62 6.39
CA VAL A 18 -1.73 5.73 6.46
C VAL A 18 -2.22 5.69 7.91
N ALA A 19 -1.71 4.75 8.72
CA ALA A 19 -2.08 4.63 10.13
C ALA A 19 -1.76 5.90 10.93
N ILE A 20 -0.58 6.48 10.73
CA ILE A 20 -0.18 7.76 11.35
C ILE A 20 -1.15 8.87 10.94
N GLY A 21 -1.49 8.96 9.65
CA GLY A 21 -2.44 9.95 9.15
C GLY A 21 -3.81 9.87 9.84
N ILE A 22 -4.35 8.66 10.01
CA ILE A 22 -5.66 8.44 10.66
C ILE A 22 -5.62 8.80 12.15
N ILE A 23 -4.57 8.37 12.87
CA ILE A 23 -4.41 8.64 14.31
C ILE A 23 -4.31 10.14 14.56
N LYS A 24 -3.56 10.85 13.72
CA LYS A 24 -3.34 12.28 13.88
C LYS A 24 -4.61 13.11 13.64
N VAL A 25 -5.43 12.73 12.64
CA VAL A 25 -6.77 13.31 12.43
C VAL A 25 -7.64 13.14 13.67
N HIS A 26 -7.72 11.93 14.21
CA HIS A 26 -8.53 11.66 15.40
C HIS A 26 -8.05 12.46 16.61
N HIS A 27 -6.74 12.58 16.80
CA HIS A 27 -6.17 13.35 17.91
C HIS A 27 -6.47 14.84 17.80
N ILE A 28 -6.35 15.44 16.60
CA ILE A 28 -6.66 16.86 16.37
C ILE A 28 -8.16 17.11 16.53
N MET A 29 -9.01 16.26 15.96
CA MET A 29 -10.47 16.38 16.09
C MET A 29 -10.97 16.17 17.52
N ALA A 30 -10.31 15.33 18.31
CA ALA A 30 -10.69 15.10 19.71
C ALA A 30 -10.36 16.29 20.62
N LEU A 31 -9.33 17.08 20.29
CA LEU A 31 -8.90 18.23 21.08
C LEU A 31 -9.60 19.53 20.68
N GLU A 32 -10.07 19.64 19.43
CA GLU A 32 -10.63 20.88 18.90
C GLU A 32 -12.17 20.84 18.81
N ARG A 33 -12.85 21.70 19.58
CA ARG A 33 -14.34 21.80 19.59
C ARG A 33 -14.91 22.69 18.46
N SER A 34 -14.05 23.46 17.78
CA SER A 34 -14.40 24.35 16.66
C SER A 34 -13.29 24.36 15.60
N ILE A 35 -13.62 24.12 14.33
CA ILE A 35 -12.62 24.01 13.25
C ILE A 35 -12.01 25.39 12.94
N ASP A 36 -10.78 25.62 13.42
CA ASP A 36 -9.97 26.81 13.14
C ASP A 36 -9.13 26.65 11.87
N ALA A 37 -8.71 27.75 11.23
CA ALA A 37 -7.90 27.76 10.01
C ALA A 37 -6.57 27.00 10.17
N LYS A 38 -6.05 26.92 11.40
CA LYS A 38 -4.87 26.13 11.75
C LYS A 38 -5.09 24.63 11.55
N VAL A 39 -6.29 24.13 11.84
CA VAL A 39 -6.69 22.72 11.63
C VAL A 39 -6.78 22.42 10.14
N ILE A 40 -7.35 23.32 9.35
CA ILE A 40 -7.47 23.17 7.89
C ILE A 40 -6.10 23.02 7.22
N ARG A 41 -5.09 23.78 7.68
CA ARG A 41 -3.72 23.66 7.15
C ARG A 41 -3.04 22.35 7.54
N SER A 42 -3.30 21.83 8.75
CA SER A 42 -2.80 20.50 9.16
C SER A 42 -3.38 19.38 8.31
N PHE A 43 -4.65 19.50 7.93
CA PHE A 43 -5.35 18.56 7.06
C PHE A 43 -4.70 18.41 5.68
N ALA A 44 -4.13 19.47 5.11
CA ALA A 44 -3.47 19.40 3.80
C ALA A 44 -2.20 18.53 3.84
N PHE A 45 -1.41 18.65 4.90
CA PHE A 45 -0.23 17.80 5.10
C PHE A 45 -0.62 16.35 5.36
N GLU A 46 -1.63 16.12 6.20
CA GLU A 46 -2.14 14.76 6.46
C GLU A 46 -2.68 14.10 5.20
N LYS A 47 -3.48 14.81 4.40
CA LYS A 47 -4.00 14.31 3.13
C LYS A 47 -2.86 13.90 2.19
N THR A 48 -1.77 14.68 2.14
CA THR A 48 -0.58 14.34 1.36
C THR A 48 0.12 13.09 1.90
N LEU A 49 0.24 12.96 3.22
CA LEU A 49 0.83 11.80 3.89
C LEU A 49 0.03 10.51 3.59
N THR A 50 -1.31 10.61 3.64
CA THR A 50 -2.21 9.49 3.32
C THR A 50 -2.11 9.11 1.86
N TYR A 51 -2.08 10.07 0.93
CA TYR A 51 -1.88 9.77 -0.50
C TYR A 51 -0.53 9.09 -0.75
N LEU A 52 0.56 9.58 -0.15
CA LEU A 52 1.87 8.93 -0.25
C LEU A 52 1.86 7.51 0.32
N GLY A 53 1.21 7.32 1.47
CA GLY A 53 1.05 6.00 2.07
C GLY A 53 0.32 5.02 1.14
N ILE A 54 -0.80 5.45 0.55
CA ILE A 54 -1.56 4.65 -0.43
C ILE A 54 -0.70 4.30 -1.65
N ILE A 55 0.04 5.28 -2.20
CA ILE A 55 0.95 5.05 -3.34
C ILE A 55 1.98 3.98 -2.99
N PHE A 56 2.63 4.06 -1.82
CA PHE A 56 3.59 3.04 -1.39
C PHE A 56 2.95 1.67 -1.19
N ILE A 57 1.74 1.58 -0.66
CA ILE A 57 1.02 0.30 -0.55
C ILE A 57 0.81 -0.31 -1.94
N VAL A 58 0.31 0.47 -2.90
CA VAL A 58 0.02 0.00 -4.26
C VAL A 58 1.31 -0.44 -4.97
N VAL A 59 2.37 0.37 -4.90
CA VAL A 59 3.65 0.05 -5.53
C VAL A 59 4.27 -1.20 -4.90
N GLY A 60 4.26 -1.31 -3.57
CA GLY A 60 4.76 -2.50 -2.88
C GLY A 60 4.02 -3.77 -3.29
N TYR A 61 2.69 -3.70 -3.39
CA TYR A 61 1.86 -4.81 -3.85
C TYR A 61 2.13 -5.22 -5.31
N LEU A 62 2.34 -4.25 -6.22
CA LEU A 62 2.71 -4.55 -7.61
C LEU A 62 4.07 -5.24 -7.71
N MET A 63 5.03 -4.86 -6.86
CA MET A 63 6.33 -5.53 -6.79
C MET A 63 6.20 -6.97 -6.29
N GLU A 64 5.35 -7.23 -5.30
CA GLU A 64 5.04 -8.58 -4.82
C GLU A 64 4.38 -9.44 -5.91
N LEU A 65 3.36 -8.90 -6.60
CA LEU A 65 2.69 -9.57 -7.72
C LEU A 65 3.66 -9.97 -8.84
N TYR A 66 4.60 -9.07 -9.18
CA TYR A 66 5.62 -9.35 -10.19
C TYR A 66 6.57 -10.46 -9.73
N PHE A 67 7.02 -10.42 -8.47
CA PHE A 67 7.92 -11.44 -7.94
C PHE A 67 7.29 -12.83 -7.89
N TYR A 68 6.03 -12.93 -7.43
CA TYR A 68 5.30 -14.21 -7.38
C TYR A 68 4.80 -14.69 -8.75
N GLY A 69 5.07 -13.96 -9.84
CA GLY A 69 4.57 -14.32 -11.17
C GLY A 69 3.05 -14.31 -11.31
N ALA A 70 2.32 -13.79 -10.33
CA ALA A 70 0.86 -13.81 -10.26
C ALA A 70 0.19 -13.04 -11.43
N ILE A 71 0.90 -12.11 -12.06
CA ILE A 71 0.48 -11.45 -13.30
C ILE A 71 0.28 -12.43 -14.47
N THR A 72 1.09 -13.48 -14.56
CA THR A 72 0.94 -14.50 -15.62
C THR A 72 -0.30 -15.36 -15.42
N MET A 73 -0.76 -15.52 -14.17
CA MET A 73 -2.01 -16.21 -13.83
C MET A 73 -3.26 -15.40 -14.22
N LEU A 74 -3.14 -14.08 -14.37
CA LEU A 74 -4.24 -13.22 -14.82
C LEU A 74 -4.43 -13.24 -16.35
N THR A 75 -3.40 -13.60 -17.10
CA THR A 75 -3.39 -13.57 -18.58
C THR A 75 -3.35 -14.95 -19.21
N CYS A 76 -3.30 -16.03 -18.41
CA CYS A 76 -3.27 -17.39 -18.91
C CYS A 76 -4.68 -17.85 -19.34
N HIS A 77 -4.74 -18.76 -20.31
CA HIS A 77 -5.98 -19.41 -20.74
C HIS A 77 -5.75 -20.91 -20.93
N GLY A 78 -6.71 -21.74 -20.52
CA GLY A 78 -6.68 -23.19 -20.75
C GLY A 78 -5.52 -23.89 -20.03
N THR A 79 -4.82 -24.76 -20.76
CA THR A 79 -3.74 -25.62 -20.21
C THR A 79 -2.52 -24.83 -19.72
N ASP A 80 -2.32 -23.62 -20.25
CA ASP A 80 -1.20 -22.75 -19.87
C ASP A 80 -1.32 -22.32 -18.41
N CYS A 81 -2.55 -22.09 -17.91
CA CYS A 81 -2.78 -21.74 -16.52
C CYS A 81 -2.31 -22.84 -15.55
N ILE A 82 -2.48 -24.12 -15.91
CA ILE A 82 -2.08 -25.23 -15.04
C ILE A 82 -0.55 -25.27 -14.90
N GLN A 83 0.18 -25.00 -15.99
CA GLN A 83 1.64 -24.95 -15.96
C GLN A 83 2.15 -23.75 -15.15
N THR A 84 1.61 -22.55 -15.38
CA THR A 84 1.96 -21.38 -14.55
C THR A 84 1.58 -21.56 -13.07
N ALA A 85 0.44 -22.18 -12.77
CA ALA A 85 0.04 -22.47 -11.40
C ALA A 85 0.98 -23.45 -10.69
N SER A 86 1.37 -24.52 -11.38
CA SER A 86 2.35 -25.47 -10.84
C SER A 86 3.72 -24.84 -10.61
N ALA A 87 4.16 -23.93 -11.49
CA ALA A 87 5.41 -23.20 -11.33
C ALA A 87 5.38 -22.24 -10.12
N VAL A 88 4.28 -21.53 -9.90
CA VAL A 88 4.10 -20.63 -8.75
C VAL A 88 4.01 -21.41 -7.43
N LEU A 89 3.30 -22.55 -7.40
CA LEU A 89 3.18 -23.40 -6.21
C LEU A 89 4.48 -24.14 -5.84
N SER A 90 5.42 -24.23 -6.78
CA SER A 90 6.71 -24.90 -6.58
C SER A 90 7.86 -23.98 -6.15
N GLN A 91 7.61 -22.67 -6.04
CA GLN A 91 8.55 -21.67 -5.50
C GLN A 91 8.34 -21.46 -4.01
#